data_AF-A0A936MHL9-F1
#
_entry.id   AF-A0A936MHL9-F1
#
_cell.length_a   1.000
_cell.length_b   1.000
_cell.length_c   1.000
_cell.angle_alpha   90.00
_cell.angle_beta   90.00
_cell.angle_gamma   90.00
#
_symmetry.space_group_name_H-M   'P 1'
#
loop_
_entity.id
_entity.type
_entity.pdbx_description
1 polymer ?
#
loop_
_entity_poly.entity_id
_entity_poly.type
_entity_poly.pdbx_seq_one_letter_code
_entity_poly.pdbx_strand_id
1 'polypeptide(L)'
;MRAIAAHIDEFEPDLYIQALVAVASCDGMTNDELDFIKGQAQMLGVDPAAALAAPVMVHDVSRAMTQITRKLVYRDCYVLASIDGAPNARERGILDQLQTVLGLTPEVCGKIEDWMNRYSALLEEGETLLADA
;
A
#
# COMPACT_ATOMS: atom_id res chain seq x y z
N MET A 1 -15.69 11.12 14.73
CA MET A 1 -14.23 10.91 14.70
C MET A 1 -13.68 9.91 15.73
N ARG A 2 -14.50 9.23 16.57
CA ARG A 2 -13.99 8.25 17.55
C ARG A 2 -13.64 6.85 16.99
N ALA A 3 -14.19 6.45 15.85
CA ALA A 3 -13.99 5.10 15.31
C ALA A 3 -12.60 4.88 14.69
N ILE A 4 -11.98 5.90 14.10
CA ILE A 4 -10.66 5.77 13.46
C ILE A 4 -9.55 5.61 14.52
N ALA A 5 -9.61 6.38 15.61
CA ALA A 5 -8.60 6.36 16.66
C ALA A 5 -8.44 4.98 17.31
N ALA A 6 -9.53 4.23 17.51
CA ALA A 6 -9.49 2.90 18.11
C ALA A 6 -8.79 1.85 17.23
N HIS A 7 -8.71 2.07 15.91
CA HIS A 7 -8.03 1.15 15.00
C HIS A 7 -6.57 1.54 14.74
N ILE A 8 -6.15 2.75 15.11
CA ILE A 8 -4.74 3.17 15.00
C ILE A 8 -3.87 2.39 15.97
N ASP A 9 -4.39 2.03 17.15
CA ASP A 9 -3.65 1.23 18.14
C ASP A 9 -3.39 -0.22 17.67
N GLU A 10 -4.12 -0.70 16.65
CA GLU A 10 -3.94 -2.02 16.04
C GLU A 10 -3.01 -1.98 14.81
N PHE A 11 -2.57 -0.80 14.39
CA PHE A 11 -1.67 -0.66 13.24
C PHE A 11 -0.23 -1.02 13.64
N GLU A 12 0.42 -1.82 12.80
CA GLU A 12 1.76 -2.35 13.04
C GLU A 12 2.74 -1.77 12.00
N PRO A 13 3.39 -0.63 12.30
CA PRO A 13 4.15 0.12 11.30
C PRO A 13 5.37 -0.66 10.78
N ASP A 14 6.04 -1.44 11.63
CA ASP A 14 7.18 -2.27 11.22
C ASP A 14 6.75 -3.38 10.24
N LEU A 15 5.65 -4.09 10.55
CA LEU A 15 5.12 -5.13 9.67
C LEU A 15 4.60 -4.56 8.36
N TYR A 16 4.01 -3.36 8.41
CA TYR A 16 3.58 -2.64 7.22
C TYR A 16 4.76 -2.31 6.30
N ILE A 17 5.85 -1.72 6.81
CA ILE A 17 7.04 -1.41 6.00
C ILE A 17 7.69 -2.69 5.47
N GLN A 18 7.79 -3.75 6.29
CA GLN A 18 8.28 -5.04 5.83
C GLN A 18 7.43 -5.61 4.69
N ALA A 19 6.10 -5.45 4.75
CA ALA A 19 5.19 -5.90 3.71
C ALA A 19 5.38 -5.14 2.40
N LEU A 20 5.50 -3.80 2.47
CA LEU A 20 5.73 -3.00 1.27
C LEU A 20 7.04 -3.39 0.58
N VAL A 21 8.11 -3.56 1.37
CA VAL A 21 9.40 -4.03 0.84
C VAL A 21 9.28 -5.43 0.24
N ALA A 22 8.58 -6.34 0.91
CA ALA A 22 8.36 -7.70 0.43
C ALA A 22 7.64 -7.72 -0.93
N VAL A 23 6.59 -6.89 -1.10
CA VAL A 23 5.82 -6.81 -2.35
C VAL A 23 6.66 -6.20 -3.46
N ALA A 24 7.28 -5.05 -3.22
CA ALA A 24 8.12 -4.37 -4.23
C ALA A 24 9.37 -5.20 -4.62
N SER A 25 9.78 -6.16 -3.79
CA SER A 25 10.89 -7.07 -4.12
C SER A 25 10.47 -8.25 -5.01
N CYS A 26 9.17 -8.48 -5.26
CA CYS A 26 8.70 -9.66 -6.00
C CYS A 26 9.09 -9.66 -7.48
N ASP A 27 9.13 -8.49 -8.13
CA ASP A 27 9.46 -8.38 -9.55
C ASP A 27 10.55 -7.35 -9.87
N GLY A 28 11.24 -6.88 -8.82
CA GLY A 28 12.36 -5.95 -8.90
C GLY A 28 11.93 -4.54 -8.52
N MET A 29 12.43 -4.08 -7.38
CA MET A 29 12.08 -2.77 -6.84
C MET A 29 12.65 -1.63 -7.70
N THR A 30 11.78 -0.72 -8.10
CA THR A 30 12.11 0.53 -8.80
C THR A 30 12.53 1.63 -7.83
N ASN A 31 13.11 2.72 -8.34
CA ASN A 31 13.46 3.87 -7.51
C ASN A 31 12.22 4.57 -6.92
N ASP A 32 11.14 4.65 -7.67
CA ASP A 32 9.90 5.31 -7.23
C ASP A 32 9.23 4.53 -6.09
N GLU A 33 9.20 3.20 -6.17
CA GLU A 33 8.74 2.35 -5.07
C GLU A 33 9.64 2.46 -3.84
N LEU A 34 10.97 2.52 -4.03
CA LEU A 34 11.90 2.71 -2.94
C LEU A 34 11.71 4.07 -2.24
N ASP A 35 11.50 5.13 -3.01
CA ASP A 35 11.26 6.48 -2.47
C ASP A 35 9.90 6.56 -1.77
N PHE A 36 8.87 5.90 -2.31
CA PHE A 36 7.59 5.74 -1.64
C PHE A 36 7.73 5.03 -0.28
N ILE A 37 8.42 3.87 -0.25
CA ILE A 37 8.65 3.09 0.98
C ILE A 37 9.40 3.92 2.02
N LYS A 38 10.45 4.65 1.61
CA LYS A 38 11.20 5.54 2.52
C LYS A 38 10.33 6.67 3.05
N GLY A 39 9.48 7.26 2.21
CA GLY A 39 8.51 8.28 2.62
C GLY A 39 7.54 7.76 3.67
N GLN A 40 6.97 6.57 3.46
CA GLN A 40 6.10 5.92 4.44
C GLN A 40 6.84 5.62 5.75
N ALA A 41 8.06 5.07 5.67
CA ALA A 41 8.86 4.75 6.85
C ALA A 41 9.19 6.02 7.66
N GLN A 42 9.56 7.11 6.98
CA GLN A 42 9.81 8.41 7.61
C GLN A 42 8.57 8.96 8.32
N MET A 43 7.41 8.92 7.67
CA MET A 43 6.15 9.40 8.25
C MET A 43 5.74 8.60 9.49
N LEU A 44 6.08 7.31 9.52
CA LEU A 44 5.76 6.40 10.62
C LEU A 44 6.85 6.32 11.70
N GLY A 45 8.01 6.96 11.49
CA GLY A 45 9.15 6.89 12.40
C GLY A 45 9.82 5.51 12.45
N VAL A 46 9.73 4.73 11.37
CA VAL A 46 10.33 3.40 11.22
C VAL A 46 11.59 3.49 10.37
N ASP A 47 12.61 2.68 10.69
CA ASP A 47 13.80 2.51 9.86
C ASP A 47 13.59 1.38 8.83
N PRO A 48 13.54 1.68 7.52
CA PRO A 48 13.34 0.64 6.50
C PRO A 48 14.61 -0.17 6.22
N ALA A 49 15.78 0.20 6.75
CA ALA A 49 17.06 -0.39 6.37
C ALA A 49 17.11 -1.91 6.57
N ALA A 50 16.59 -2.42 7.69
CA ALA A 50 16.57 -3.85 7.98
C ALA A 50 15.69 -4.62 6.98
N ALA A 51 14.51 -4.08 6.64
CA ALA A 51 13.59 -4.69 5.68
C ALA A 51 14.18 -4.68 4.27
N LEU A 52 14.83 -3.58 3.86
CA LEU A 52 15.48 -3.45 2.55
C LEU A 52 16.71 -4.34 2.40
N ALA A 53 17.49 -4.53 3.47
CA ALA A 53 18.69 -5.36 3.44
C ALA A 53 18.38 -6.86 3.33
N ALA A 54 17.26 -7.30 3.91
CA ALA A 54 16.82 -8.68 3.89
C ALA A 54 15.29 -8.76 3.70
N PRO A 55 14.80 -8.56 2.46
CA PRO A 55 13.38 -8.69 2.17
C PRO A 55 12.87 -10.08 2.51
N VAL A 56 11.75 -10.13 3.22
CA VAL A 56 11.03 -11.37 3.55
C VAL A 56 9.93 -11.62 2.52
N MET A 57 9.39 -12.83 2.48
CA MET A 57 8.21 -13.10 1.65
C MET A 57 6.97 -12.48 2.31
N VAL A 58 6.12 -11.82 1.51
CA VAL A 58 4.90 -11.17 2.04
C VAL A 58 3.97 -12.15 2.78
N HIS A 59 3.96 -13.42 2.38
CA HIS A 59 3.20 -14.48 3.06
C HIS A 59 3.67 -14.73 4.50
N ASP A 60 4.96 -14.55 4.78
CA ASP A 60 5.53 -14.85 6.11
C ASP A 60 5.14 -13.79 7.13
N VAL A 61 4.96 -12.54 6.67
CA VAL A 61 4.55 -11.42 7.50
C VAL A 61 3.03 -11.23 7.53
N SER A 62 2.30 -11.63 6.49
CA SER A 62 0.85 -11.38 6.39
C SER A 62 0.04 -12.02 7.52
N ARG A 63 0.50 -13.15 8.06
CA ARG A 63 -0.17 -13.86 9.15
C ARG A 63 -0.07 -13.13 10.49
N ALA A 64 1.01 -12.38 10.70
CA ALA A 64 1.23 -11.61 11.92
C ALA A 64 0.43 -10.31 11.92
N MET A 65 0.08 -9.78 10.75
CA MET A 65 -0.60 -8.50 10.62
C MET A 65 -2.05 -8.51 11.11
N THR A 66 -2.45 -7.42 11.75
CA THR A 66 -3.86 -7.07 11.99
C THR A 66 -4.61 -6.79 10.69
N GLN A 67 -5.95 -6.80 10.76
CA GLN A 67 -6.81 -6.53 9.61
C GLN A 67 -6.62 -5.11 9.04
N ILE A 68 -6.33 -4.11 9.88
CA ILE A 68 -6.08 -2.75 9.40
C ILE A 68 -4.74 -2.68 8.65
N THR A 69 -3.68 -3.27 9.19
CA THR A 69 -2.36 -3.32 8.55
C THR A 69 -2.47 -3.96 7.16
N ARG A 70 -3.16 -5.10 7.04
CA ARG A 70 -3.35 -5.77 5.74
C ARG A 70 -4.08 -4.89 4.72
N LYS A 71 -5.12 -4.18 5.12
CA LYS A 71 -5.87 -3.27 4.23
C LYS A 71 -5.01 -2.08 3.78
N LEU A 72 -4.16 -1.55 4.67
CA LEU A 72 -3.23 -0.48 4.35
C LEU A 72 -2.16 -0.94 3.36
N VAL A 73 -1.57 -2.11 3.59
CA VAL A 73 -0.63 -2.72 2.63
C VAL A 73 -1.28 -2.87 1.26
N TYR A 74 -2.48 -3.47 1.20
CA TYR A 74 -3.19 -3.61 -0.08
C TYR A 74 -3.44 -2.27 -0.78
N ARG A 75 -3.91 -1.28 -0.02
CA ARG A 75 -4.20 0.06 -0.54
C ARG A 75 -2.96 0.72 -1.12
N ASP A 76 -1.82 0.67 -0.44
CA ASP A 76 -0.61 1.34 -0.91
C ASP A 76 0.06 0.55 -2.05
N CYS A 77 -0.05 -0.77 -2.09
CA CYS A 77 0.34 -1.54 -3.27
C CYS A 77 -0.55 -1.21 -4.49
N TYR A 78 -1.85 -0.95 -4.29
CA TYR A 78 -2.72 -0.46 -5.34
C TYR A 78 -2.30 0.93 -5.84
N VAL A 79 -1.92 1.84 -4.94
CA VAL A 79 -1.36 3.15 -5.29
C VAL A 79 -0.13 3.00 -6.16
N LEU A 80 0.84 2.18 -5.74
CA LEU A 80 2.07 1.94 -6.51
C LEU A 80 1.76 1.38 -7.90
N ALA A 81 0.87 0.39 -7.98
CA ALA A 81 0.41 -0.20 -9.23
C ALA A 81 -0.42 0.76 -10.10
N SER A 82 -0.81 1.93 -9.58
CA SER A 82 -1.60 2.93 -10.28
C SER A 82 -0.87 4.26 -10.51
N ILE A 83 0.43 4.33 -10.23
CA ILE A 83 1.23 5.56 -10.38
C ILE A 83 1.22 6.06 -11.83
N ASP A 84 1.23 5.15 -12.80
CA ASP A 84 1.23 5.45 -14.23
C ASP A 84 -0.16 5.33 -14.90
N GLY A 85 -1.22 5.18 -14.10
CA GLY A 85 -2.60 5.08 -14.57
C GLY A 85 -3.34 3.90 -13.95
N ALA A 86 -4.33 3.35 -14.66
CA ALA A 86 -5.04 2.17 -14.15
C ALA A 86 -4.15 0.91 -14.25
N PRO A 87 -4.14 0.03 -13.22
CA PRO A 87 -3.31 -1.18 -13.25
C PRO A 87 -3.59 -2.04 -14.49
N ASN A 88 -2.52 -2.40 -15.20
CA ASN A 88 -2.58 -3.29 -16.36
C ASN A 88 -2.79 -4.76 -15.94
N ALA A 89 -2.88 -5.68 -16.91
CA ALA A 89 -3.15 -7.09 -16.62
C ALA A 89 -2.09 -7.77 -15.74
N ARG A 90 -0.82 -7.34 -15.83
CA ARG A 90 0.25 -7.87 -14.99
C ARG A 90 0.12 -7.37 -13.55
N GLU A 91 -0.02 -6.06 -13.35
CA GLU A 91 -0.25 -5.49 -12.01
C GLU A 91 -1.52 -6.03 -11.38
N ARG A 92 -2.59 -6.21 -12.16
CA ARG A 92 -3.82 -6.84 -11.69
C ARG A 92 -3.57 -8.24 -11.15
N GLY A 93 -2.79 -9.05 -11.87
CA GLY A 93 -2.40 -10.37 -11.41
C GLY A 93 -1.59 -10.35 -10.10
N ILE A 94 -0.75 -9.33 -9.90
CA ILE A 94 -0.01 -9.12 -8.64
C ILE A 94 -0.98 -8.74 -7.51
N LEU A 95 -1.93 -7.83 -7.76
CA LEU A 95 -2.94 -7.41 -6.80
C LEU A 95 -3.85 -8.57 -6.38
N ASP A 96 -4.23 -9.46 -7.30
CA ASP A 96 -5.04 -10.65 -7.01
C ASP A 96 -4.28 -11.66 -6.12
N GLN A 97 -2.98 -11.82 -6.38
CA GLN A 97 -2.11 -12.63 -5.53
C GLN A 97 -1.96 -12.00 -4.15
N LEU A 98 -1.74 -10.69 -4.08
CA LEU A 98 -1.61 -9.95 -2.82
C LEU A 98 -2.90 -10.02 -1.99
N GLN A 99 -4.06 -9.88 -2.63
CA GLN A 99 -5.37 -10.08 -2.01
C GLN A 99 -5.43 -11.45 -1.32
N THR A 100 -5.01 -12.50 -2.02
CA THR A 100 -4.99 -13.88 -1.49
C THR A 100 -4.04 -14.01 -0.31
N VAL A 101 -2.82 -13.46 -0.42
CA VAL A 101 -1.79 -13.51 0.63
C VAL A 101 -2.23 -12.77 1.91
N LEU A 102 -2.89 -11.64 1.76
CA LEU A 102 -3.41 -10.83 2.86
C LEU A 102 -4.72 -11.41 3.44
N GLY A 103 -5.32 -12.39 2.78
CA GLY A 103 -6.60 -12.96 3.18
C GLY A 103 -7.74 -11.94 3.13
N LEU A 104 -7.68 -11.02 2.17
CA LEU A 104 -8.73 -10.04 1.91
C LEU A 104 -9.73 -10.59 0.91
N THR A 105 -11.01 -10.31 1.13
CA THR A 105 -12.07 -10.68 0.18
C THR A 105 -12.07 -9.73 -1.03
N PRO A 106 -12.50 -10.19 -2.23
CA PRO A 106 -12.60 -9.31 -3.41
C PRO A 106 -13.43 -8.05 -3.15
N GLU A 107 -14.49 -8.17 -2.34
CA GLU A 107 -15.35 -7.04 -1.98
C GLU A 107 -14.60 -5.94 -1.20
N VAL A 108 -13.74 -6.33 -0.26
CA VAL A 108 -12.94 -5.38 0.54
C VAL A 108 -11.90 -4.69 -0.35
N CYS A 109 -11.22 -5.45 -1.20
CA CYS A 109 -10.26 -4.92 -2.16
C CYS A 109 -10.93 -3.93 -3.13
N GLY A 110 -12.04 -4.32 -3.75
CA GLY A 110 -12.80 -3.44 -4.65
C GLY A 110 -13.25 -2.14 -3.98
N LYS A 111 -13.70 -2.19 -2.72
CA LYS A 111 -14.04 -0.98 -1.94
C LYS A 111 -12.84 -0.05 -1.72
N ILE A 112 -11.64 -0.62 -1.52
CA ILE A 112 -10.40 0.15 -1.38
C ILE A 112 -10.05 0.79 -2.72
N GLU A 113 -10.06 0.03 -3.81
CA GLU A 113 -9.78 0.53 -5.16
C GLU A 113 -10.74 1.65 -5.57
N ASP A 114 -12.06 1.44 -5.39
CA ASP A 114 -13.08 2.45 -5.68
C ASP A 114 -12.90 3.73 -4.86
N TRP A 115 -12.44 3.60 -3.61
CA TRP A 115 -12.12 4.77 -2.79
C TRP A 115 -10.87 5.48 -3.30
N MET A 116 -9.80 4.74 -3.65
CA MET A 116 -8.57 5.29 -4.18
C MET A 116 -8.78 6.03 -5.51
N ASN A 117 -9.55 5.45 -6.42
CA ASN A 117 -9.87 6.07 -7.71
C ASN A 117 -10.62 7.40 -7.53
N ARG A 118 -11.60 7.44 -6.61
CA ARG A 118 -12.30 8.68 -6.27
C ARG A 118 -11.37 9.70 -5.61
N TYR A 119 -10.46 9.25 -4.76
CA TYR A 119 -9.49 10.13 -4.12
C TYR A 119 -8.52 10.73 -5.15
N SER A 120 -8.01 9.95 -6.10
CA SER A 120 -7.15 10.45 -7.20
C SER A 120 -7.89 11.50 -8.03
N ALA A 121 -9.13 11.23 -8.43
CA ALA A 121 -9.93 12.17 -9.20
C ALA A 121 -10.14 13.52 -8.48
N LEU A 122 -10.29 13.50 -7.15
CA LEU A 122 -10.39 14.72 -6.34
C LEU A 122 -9.06 15.50 -6.28
N LEU A 123 -7.92 14.80 -6.27
CA LEU A 123 -6.61 15.44 -6.32
C LEU A 123 -6.39 16.11 -7.68
N GLU A 124 -6.70 15.42 -8.78
CA GLU A 124 -6.62 15.95 -10.15
C GLU A 124 -7.54 17.17 -10.36
N GLU A 125 -8.76 17.13 -9.81
CA GLU A 125 -9.68 18.27 -9.80
C GLU A 125 -9.07 19.45 -9.04
N GLY A 126 -8.46 19.20 -7.88
CA GLY A 126 -7.77 20.19 -7.07
C GLY A 126 -6.55 20.81 -7.77
N GLU A 127 -5.74 20.00 -8.44
CA GLU A 127 -4.60 20.47 -9.23
C GLU A 127 -5.05 21.35 -10.39
N THR A 128 -6.10 20.95 -11.11
CA THR A 128 -6.68 21.74 -12.20
C THR A 128 -7.17 23.10 -11.68
N LEU A 129 -7.89 23.10 -10.55
CA LEU A 129 -8.40 24.33 -9.93
C LEU A 129 -7.28 25.30 -9.52
N LEU A 130 -6.14 24.79 -9.07
CA LEU A 130 -5.01 25.59 -8.59
C LEU A 130 -4.01 25.96 -9.71
N ALA A 131 -3.95 25.19 -10.80
CA ALA A 131 -3.10 25.46 -11.94
C ALA A 131 -3.61 26.61 -12.82
N ASP A 132 -4.91 26.91 -12.76
CA ASP A 132 -5.56 28.02 -13.49
C ASP A 132 -5.36 29.42 -12.83
N ALA A 133 -4.23 29.66 -12.14
CA ALA A 133 -3.89 30.92 -11.48
C ALA A 133 -2.66 31.63 -12.07
#